data_AF-A0A543IH07-F1
#
_entry.id   AF-A0A543IH07-F1
#
_cell.length_a   1.000
_cell.length_b   1.000
_cell.length_c   1.000
_cell.angle_alpha   90.00
_cell.angle_beta   90.00
_cell.angle_gamma   90.00
#
_symmetry.space_group_name_H-M   'P 1'
#
loop_
_entity.id
_entity.type
_entity.pdbx_description
1 polymer ?
#
loop_
_entity_poly.entity_id
_entity_poly.type
_entity_poly.pdbx_seq_one_letter_code
_entity_poly.pdbx_strand_id
1 'polypeptide(L)'
;MTVTDKQVAALHAQLAGRGEEHKRLFDELDADEVGHGYSALVAAAVFEAIERRFVKNGKVADDAEVIQFIAELRSKNADVAEKLDPVIAERLIFHSLGKGEIDDIDRTVFFGTQILVLAGLIADANLDEDELESFMSTAREIAEDWTSSDT
;
A
#
# COMPACT_ATOMS: atom_id res chain seq x y z
N MET A 1 12.97 -5.17 -13.32
CA MET A 1 13.79 -3.95 -13.09
C MET A 1 14.03 -3.82 -11.59
N THR A 2 15.21 -3.41 -11.12
CA THR A 2 15.50 -3.42 -9.67
C THR A 2 14.84 -2.24 -8.95
N VAL A 3 14.17 -2.49 -7.82
CA VAL A 3 13.71 -1.44 -6.90
C VAL A 3 14.92 -0.82 -6.21
N THR A 4 15.06 0.50 -6.24
CA THR A 4 16.22 1.21 -5.71
C THR A 4 16.11 1.46 -4.21
N ASP A 5 17.25 1.60 -3.53
CA ASP A 5 17.26 1.91 -2.09
C ASP A 5 16.61 3.27 -1.78
N LYS A 6 16.63 4.20 -2.74
CA LYS A 6 15.93 5.50 -2.61
C LYS A 6 14.41 5.32 -2.59
N GLN A 7 13.87 4.47 -3.46
CA GLN A 7 12.44 4.16 -3.49
C GLN A 7 12.00 3.51 -2.17
N VAL A 8 12.80 2.56 -1.67
CA VAL A 8 12.59 1.92 -0.37
C VAL A 8 12.62 2.94 0.76
N ALA A 9 13.64 3.81 0.81
CA ALA A 9 13.77 4.83 1.83
C ALA A 9 12.59 5.83 1.81
N ALA A 10 12.15 6.23 0.62
CA ALA A 10 11.02 7.15 0.47
C ALA A 10 9.72 6.53 1.01
N LEU A 11 9.41 5.28 0.67
CA LEU A 11 8.21 4.61 1.20
C LEU A 11 8.35 4.32 2.70
N HIS A 12 9.50 3.83 3.16
CA HIS A 12 9.75 3.58 4.58
C HIS A 12 9.52 4.83 5.42
N ALA A 13 10.04 5.99 5.01
CA ALA A 13 9.84 7.25 5.72
C ALA A 13 8.35 7.62 5.81
N GLN A 14 7.57 7.32 4.78
CA GLN A 14 6.12 7.54 4.79
C GLN A 14 5.42 6.66 5.83
N LEU A 15 5.72 5.36 5.82
CA LEU A 15 5.08 4.37 6.70
C LEU A 15 5.49 4.55 8.16
N ALA A 16 6.69 5.05 8.41
CA ALA A 16 7.17 5.45 9.74
C ALA A 16 6.59 6.80 10.22
N GLY A 17 5.71 7.45 9.45
CA GLY A 17 5.12 8.74 9.80
C GLY A 17 6.07 9.94 9.67
N ARG A 18 7.22 9.77 9.01
CA ARG A 18 8.27 10.80 8.81
C ARG A 18 7.96 11.63 7.56
N GLY A 19 6.84 12.34 7.56
CA GLY A 19 6.28 13.02 6.38
C GLY A 19 7.21 14.01 5.66
N GLU A 20 7.96 14.85 6.39
CA GLU A 20 8.92 15.78 5.80
C GLU A 20 10.11 15.06 5.15
N GLU A 21 10.57 13.96 5.77
CA GLU A 21 11.64 13.13 5.22
C GLU A 21 11.16 12.39 3.96
N HIS A 22 9.96 11.81 4.01
CA HIS A 22 9.33 11.19 2.85
C HIS A 22 9.24 12.18 1.69
N LYS A 23 8.74 13.40 1.92
CA LYS A 23 8.62 14.42 0.88
C LYS A 23 9.97 14.72 0.23
N ARG A 24 11.00 14.97 1.04
CA ARG A 24 12.36 15.23 0.52
C ARG A 24 12.88 14.05 -0.30
N LEU A 25 12.75 12.82 0.19
CA LEU A 25 13.22 11.62 -0.51
C LEU A 25 12.44 11.34 -1.80
N PHE A 26 11.13 11.58 -1.78
CA PHE A 26 10.26 11.42 -2.95
C PHE A 26 10.59 12.46 -4.03
N ASP A 27 10.86 13.71 -3.65
CA ASP A 27 11.26 14.79 -4.56
C ASP A 27 12.64 14.53 -5.23
N GLU A 28 13.44 13.61 -4.67
CA GLU A 28 14.73 13.18 -5.23
C GLU A 28 14.60 12.03 -6.26
N LEU A 29 13.42 11.42 -6.38
CA LEU A 29 13.15 10.37 -7.37
C LEU A 29 12.90 11.00 -8.75
N ASP A 30 13.51 10.44 -9.79
CA ASP A 30 13.18 10.82 -11.16
C ASP A 30 11.87 10.17 -11.66
N ALA A 31 11.39 10.61 -12.83
CA ALA A 31 10.11 10.13 -13.38
C ALA A 31 10.13 8.62 -13.72
N ASP A 32 11.28 8.06 -14.07
CA ASP A 32 11.42 6.64 -14.38
C ASP A 32 11.42 5.81 -13.08
N GLU A 33 12.09 6.32 -12.03
CA GLU A 33 12.05 5.77 -10.68
C GLU A 33 10.63 5.81 -10.09
N VAL A 34 9.86 6.87 -10.30
CA VAL A 34 8.47 6.96 -9.82
C VAL A 34 7.55 6.04 -10.64
N GLY A 35 7.69 6.03 -11.96
CA GLY A 35 6.71 5.43 -12.87
C GLY A 35 6.53 3.93 -12.72
N HIS A 36 7.62 3.17 -12.57
CA HIS A 36 7.55 1.70 -12.52
C HIS A 36 8.02 1.12 -11.18
N GLY A 37 9.22 1.47 -10.72
CA GLY A 37 9.80 0.85 -9.52
C GLY A 37 9.07 1.26 -8.23
N TYR A 38 8.86 2.56 -8.04
CA TYR A 38 8.14 3.05 -6.86
C TYR A 38 6.68 2.63 -6.84
N SER A 39 6.00 2.70 -8.00
CA SER A 39 4.60 2.25 -8.12
C SER A 39 4.44 0.76 -7.80
N ALA A 40 5.35 -0.09 -8.30
CA ALA A 40 5.36 -1.52 -7.97
C ALA A 40 5.63 -1.76 -6.47
N LEU A 41 6.55 -1.02 -5.87
CA LEU A 41 6.84 -1.09 -4.43
C LEU A 41 5.63 -0.73 -3.57
N VAL A 42 4.90 0.34 -3.91
CA VAL A 42 3.65 0.73 -3.22
C VAL A 42 2.59 -0.37 -3.36
N ALA A 43 2.40 -0.90 -4.57
CA ALA A 43 1.43 -1.96 -4.81
C ALA A 43 1.78 -3.26 -4.04
N ALA A 44 3.07 -3.62 -3.99
CA ALA A 44 3.56 -4.78 -3.25
C ALA A 44 3.38 -4.60 -1.73
N ALA A 45 3.67 -3.41 -1.20
CA ALA A 45 3.43 -3.08 0.20
C ALA A 45 1.93 -3.16 0.56
N VAL A 46 1.04 -2.66 -0.30
CA VAL A 46 -0.41 -2.80 -0.12
C VAL A 46 -0.82 -4.27 -0.09
N PHE A 47 -0.36 -5.06 -1.05
CA PHE A 47 -0.64 -6.51 -1.11
C PHE A 47 -0.19 -7.22 0.16
N GLU A 48 1.06 -7.02 0.58
CA GLU A 48 1.61 -7.64 1.79
C GLU A 48 0.83 -7.20 3.05
N ALA A 49 0.47 -5.92 3.16
CA ALA A 49 -0.28 -5.42 4.31
C ALA A 49 -1.71 -6.00 4.35
N ILE A 50 -2.35 -6.17 3.19
CA ILE A 50 -3.68 -6.81 3.07
C ILE A 50 -3.59 -8.29 3.45
N GLU A 51 -2.62 -9.02 2.90
CA GLU A 51 -2.38 -10.43 3.23
C GLU A 51 -2.19 -10.62 4.74
N ARG A 52 -1.30 -9.86 5.37
CA ARG A 52 -1.09 -9.92 6.83
C ARG A 52 -2.37 -9.64 7.64
N ARG A 53 -3.21 -8.71 7.17
CA ARG A 53 -4.39 -8.25 7.92
C ARG A 53 -5.61 -9.15 7.74
N PHE A 54 -5.84 -9.62 6.52
CA PHE A 54 -7.09 -10.27 6.10
C PHE A 54 -6.92 -11.75 5.77
N VAL A 55 -5.70 -12.28 5.73
CA VAL A 55 -5.45 -13.72 5.57
C VAL A 55 -4.80 -14.27 6.84
N LYS A 56 -5.57 -15.06 7.60
CA LYS A 56 -5.09 -15.67 8.85
C LYS A 56 -5.21 -17.18 8.77
N ASN A 57 -4.08 -17.87 8.90
CA ASN A 57 -4.01 -19.34 8.81
C ASN A 57 -4.67 -19.89 7.52
N GLY A 58 -4.47 -19.21 6.38
CA GLY A 58 -5.04 -19.58 5.08
C GLY A 58 -6.54 -19.30 4.93
N LYS A 59 -7.17 -18.64 5.92
CA LYS A 59 -8.56 -18.19 5.83
C LYS A 59 -8.60 -16.71 5.49
N VAL A 60 -9.25 -16.39 4.38
CA VAL A 60 -9.56 -15.03 3.95
C VAL A 60 -10.71 -14.47 4.81
N ALA A 61 -10.57 -13.24 5.26
CA ALA A 61 -11.59 -12.49 5.96
C ALA A 61 -12.89 -12.39 5.15
N ASP A 62 -14.02 -12.23 5.85
CA ASP A 62 -15.28 -11.98 5.17
C ASP A 62 -15.40 -10.53 4.69
N ASP A 63 -16.40 -10.28 3.85
CA ASP A 63 -16.60 -8.97 3.24
C ASP A 63 -16.99 -7.91 4.29
N ALA A 64 -17.60 -8.31 5.41
CA ALA A 64 -17.97 -7.39 6.47
C ALA A 64 -16.75 -6.86 7.23
N GLU A 65 -15.72 -7.70 7.44
CA GLU A 65 -14.45 -7.26 8.03
C GLU A 65 -13.76 -6.19 7.17
N VAL A 66 -13.78 -6.33 5.84
CA VAL A 66 -13.21 -5.34 4.90
C VAL A 66 -13.98 -4.02 4.97
N ILE A 67 -15.31 -4.08 4.87
CA ILE A 67 -16.18 -2.90 4.95
C ILE A 67 -15.99 -2.18 6.29
N GLN A 68 -15.93 -2.94 7.40
CA GLN A 68 -15.72 -2.37 8.72
C GLN A 68 -14.36 -1.68 8.83
N PHE A 69 -13.29 -2.29 8.32
CA PHE A 69 -11.96 -1.67 8.32
C PHE A 69 -11.96 -0.32 7.58
N ILE A 70 -12.53 -0.24 6.38
CA ILE A 70 -12.60 1.00 5.60
C ILE A 70 -13.47 2.05 6.30
N ALA A 71 -14.60 1.65 6.89
CA ALA A 71 -15.45 2.54 7.66
C ALA A 71 -14.70 3.12 8.89
N GLU A 72 -13.98 2.27 9.63
CA GLU A 72 -13.17 2.70 10.76
C GLU A 72 -12.04 3.64 10.35
N LEU A 73 -11.33 3.33 9.26
CA LEU A 73 -10.26 4.17 8.71
C LEU A 73 -10.77 5.58 8.38
N ARG A 74 -11.91 5.67 7.69
CA ARG A 74 -12.56 6.96 7.41
C ARG A 74 -13.04 7.67 8.67
N SER A 75 -13.51 6.94 9.68
CA SER A 75 -14.02 7.55 10.93
C SER A 75 -12.94 8.20 11.79
N LYS A 76 -11.70 7.70 11.71
CA LYS A 76 -10.57 8.14 12.54
C LYS A 76 -9.93 9.46 12.06
N ASN A 77 -10.11 9.84 10.80
CA ASN A 77 -9.47 11.03 10.22
C ASN A 77 -10.37 11.70 9.17
N ALA A 78 -10.73 12.97 9.41
CA ALA A 78 -11.61 13.75 8.53
C ALA A 78 -11.03 13.94 7.11
N ASP A 79 -9.73 14.13 6.98
CA ASP A 79 -9.07 14.27 5.68
C ASP A 79 -9.12 12.95 4.90
N VAL A 80 -9.00 11.82 5.59
CA VAL A 80 -9.16 10.49 4.97
C VAL A 80 -10.62 10.27 4.58
N ALA A 81 -11.58 10.67 5.42
CA ALA A 81 -13.01 10.56 5.11
C ALA A 81 -13.41 11.31 3.83
N GLU A 82 -12.76 12.46 3.57
CA GLU A 82 -12.98 13.28 2.37
C GLU A 82 -12.33 12.67 1.13
N LYS A 83 -11.10 12.14 1.26
CA LYS A 83 -10.27 11.71 0.13
C LYS A 83 -10.41 10.24 -0.26
N LEU A 84 -10.76 9.37 0.69
CA LEU A 84 -10.81 7.92 0.46
C LEU A 84 -12.21 7.52 0.02
N ASP A 85 -12.43 7.29 -1.27
CA ASP A 85 -13.67 6.65 -1.74
C ASP A 85 -13.75 5.22 -1.16
N PRO A 86 -14.82 4.89 -0.39
CA PRO A 86 -14.88 3.62 0.31
C PRO A 86 -15.09 2.46 -0.66
N VAL A 87 -15.82 2.67 -1.76
CA VAL A 87 -16.08 1.63 -2.76
C VAL A 87 -14.78 1.28 -3.49
N ILE A 88 -13.98 2.29 -3.86
CA ILE A 88 -12.68 2.07 -4.50
C ILE A 88 -11.73 1.37 -3.53
N ALA A 89 -11.71 1.78 -2.26
CA ALA A 89 -10.85 1.18 -1.24
C ALA A 89 -11.21 -0.29 -0.93
N GLU A 90 -12.51 -0.59 -0.81
CA GLU A 90 -13.00 -1.96 -0.63
C GLU A 90 -12.66 -2.82 -1.85
N ARG A 91 -12.85 -2.31 -3.07
CA ARG A 91 -12.49 -3.01 -4.31
C ARG A 91 -11.00 -3.30 -4.42
N LEU A 92 -10.14 -2.36 -4.00
CA LEU A 92 -8.69 -2.58 -3.91
C LEU A 92 -8.39 -3.79 -3.00
N ILE A 93 -8.97 -3.84 -1.80
CA ILE A 93 -8.73 -4.94 -0.86
C ILE A 93 -9.27 -6.26 -1.42
N PHE A 94 -10.48 -6.27 -1.96
CA PHE A 94 -11.05 -7.46 -2.57
C PHE A 94 -10.19 -7.99 -3.71
N HIS A 95 -9.70 -7.11 -4.59
CA HIS A 95 -8.86 -7.50 -5.72
C HIS A 95 -7.56 -8.15 -5.24
N SER A 96 -6.89 -7.59 -4.23
CA SER A 96 -5.71 -8.21 -3.61
C SER A 96 -6.00 -9.58 -3.00
N LEU A 97 -7.23 -9.81 -2.52
CA LEU A 97 -7.70 -11.10 -2.01
C LEU A 97 -8.23 -12.05 -3.12
N GLY A 98 -7.96 -11.73 -4.40
CA GLY A 98 -8.37 -12.53 -5.55
C GLY A 98 -9.86 -12.43 -5.89
N LYS A 99 -10.55 -11.38 -5.41
CA LYS A 99 -11.97 -11.14 -5.63
C LYS A 99 -12.20 -9.85 -6.43
N GLY A 100 -12.97 -9.93 -7.51
CA GLY A 100 -13.38 -8.74 -8.27
C GLY A 100 -12.27 -8.09 -9.10
N GLU A 101 -12.65 -7.03 -9.81
CA GLU A 101 -11.83 -6.37 -10.83
C GLU A 101 -11.65 -4.89 -10.49
N ILE A 102 -10.61 -4.25 -11.02
CA ILE A 102 -10.24 -2.84 -10.78
C ILE A 102 -9.91 -2.07 -12.07
N ASP A 103 -10.08 -2.68 -13.24
CA ASP A 103 -9.60 -2.15 -14.53
C ASP A 103 -10.32 -0.86 -14.98
N ASP A 104 -11.53 -0.61 -14.45
CA ASP A 104 -12.35 0.59 -14.71
C ASP A 104 -11.97 1.79 -13.81
N ILE A 105 -11.06 1.61 -12.86
CA ILE A 105 -10.67 2.66 -11.91
C ILE A 105 -9.54 3.50 -12.51
N ASP A 106 -9.68 4.83 -12.45
CA ASP A 106 -8.63 5.75 -12.88
C ASP A 106 -7.33 5.49 -12.09
N ARG A 107 -6.19 5.38 -12.80
CA ARG A 107 -4.90 5.03 -12.17
C ARG A 107 -4.44 6.02 -11.11
N THR A 108 -4.73 7.31 -11.28
CA THR A 108 -4.36 8.35 -10.31
C THR A 108 -5.19 8.20 -9.04
N VAL A 109 -6.49 7.95 -9.21
CA VAL A 109 -7.41 7.68 -8.09
C VAL A 109 -7.03 6.39 -7.37
N PHE A 110 -6.70 5.35 -8.13
CA PHE A 110 -6.27 4.05 -7.59
C PHE A 110 -4.98 4.17 -6.78
N PHE A 111 -3.96 4.84 -7.32
CA PHE A 111 -2.69 5.06 -6.60
C PHE A 111 -2.88 5.88 -5.32
N GLY A 112 -3.67 6.96 -5.38
CA GLY A 112 -4.03 7.74 -4.18
C GLY A 112 -4.75 6.89 -3.12
N THR A 113 -5.61 5.97 -3.56
CA THR A 113 -6.32 5.04 -2.68
C THR A 113 -5.36 4.04 -2.03
N GLN A 114 -4.43 3.48 -2.80
CA GLN A 114 -3.38 2.57 -2.30
C GLN A 114 -2.58 3.20 -1.17
N ILE A 115 -2.15 4.46 -1.34
CA ILE A 115 -1.40 5.20 -0.32
C ILE A 115 -2.21 5.36 0.99
N LEU A 116 -3.47 5.75 0.89
CA LEU A 116 -4.32 5.97 2.07
C LEU A 116 -4.66 4.66 2.80
N VAL A 117 -4.96 3.59 2.04
CA VAL A 117 -5.24 2.27 2.61
C VAL A 117 -3.98 1.68 3.25
N LEU A 118 -2.82 1.79 2.61
CA LEU A 118 -1.55 1.33 3.16
C LEU A 118 -1.22 2.01 4.50
N ALA A 119 -1.32 3.35 4.55
CA ALA A 119 -1.12 4.09 5.80
C ALA A 119 -2.07 3.62 6.91
N GLY A 120 -3.33 3.34 6.56
CA GLY A 120 -4.32 2.78 7.49
C GLY A 120 -3.96 1.38 7.99
N LEU A 121 -3.49 0.50 7.11
CA LEU A 121 -3.09 -0.87 7.45
C LEU A 121 -1.86 -0.90 8.35
N ILE A 122 -0.85 -0.07 8.07
CA ILE A 122 0.35 0.02 8.90
C ILE A 122 0.03 0.60 10.28
N ALA A 123 -0.82 1.63 10.34
CA ALA A 123 -1.28 2.18 11.60
C ALA A 123 -2.11 1.16 12.43
N ASP A 124 -2.92 0.33 11.79
CA ASP A 124 -3.68 -0.75 12.45
C ASP A 124 -2.76 -1.88 12.94
N ALA A 125 -1.72 -2.21 12.17
CA ALA A 125 -0.73 -3.21 12.52
C ALA A 125 0.18 -2.77 13.69
N ASN A 126 0.39 -1.46 13.86
CA ASN A 126 1.20 -0.86 14.92
C ASN A 126 2.59 -1.51 15.02
N LEU A 127 3.26 -1.60 13.87
CA LEU A 127 4.60 -2.19 13.74
C LEU A 127 5.64 -1.32 14.46
N ASP A 128 6.63 -1.96 15.09
CA ASP A 128 7.87 -1.29 15.48
C ASP A 128 8.82 -1.10 14.29
N GLU A 129 9.99 -0.46 14.51
CA GLU A 129 10.94 -0.17 13.44
C GLU A 129 11.52 -1.45 12.81
N ASP A 130 11.80 -2.48 13.63
CA ASP A 130 12.37 -3.75 13.14
C ASP A 130 11.32 -4.53 12.31
N GLU A 131 10.08 -4.52 12.78
CA GLU A 131 8.94 -5.11 12.06
C GLU A 131 8.63 -4.36 10.76
N LEU A 132 8.76 -3.02 10.75
CA LEU A 132 8.60 -2.20 9.56
C LEU A 132 9.73 -2.44 8.56
N GLU A 133 10.97 -2.57 9.01
CA GLU A 133 12.10 -2.91 8.13
C GLU A 133 11.90 -4.29 7.49
N SER A 134 11.48 -5.28 8.27
CA SER A 134 11.14 -6.61 7.74
C SER A 134 9.98 -6.55 6.74
N PHE A 135 8.92 -5.78 7.02
CA PHE A 135 7.82 -5.52 6.09
C PHE A 135 8.32 -4.91 4.78
N MET A 136 9.19 -3.90 4.86
CA MET A 136 9.76 -3.23 3.68
C MET A 136 10.65 -4.17 2.85
N SER A 137 11.38 -5.08 3.49
CA SER A 137 12.16 -6.11 2.78
C SER A 137 11.24 -7.03 1.98
N THR A 138 10.16 -7.53 2.58
CA THR A 138 9.18 -8.39 1.89
C THR A 138 8.50 -7.65 0.74
N ALA A 139 8.08 -6.40 0.95
CA ALA A 139 7.47 -5.59 -0.10
C ALA A 139 8.42 -5.36 -1.29
N ARG A 140 9.72 -5.14 -1.02
CA ARG A 140 10.74 -5.01 -2.06
C ARG A 140 10.90 -6.30 -2.87
N GLU A 141 11.00 -7.45 -2.21
CA GLU A 141 11.13 -8.75 -2.87
C GLU A 141 9.95 -9.02 -3.81
N ILE A 142 8.71 -8.76 -3.35
CA ILE A 142 7.50 -8.91 -4.16
C ILE A 142 7.52 -7.96 -5.37
N ALA A 143 7.88 -6.69 -5.17
CA ALA A 143 7.94 -5.72 -6.26
C ALA A 143 9.01 -6.06 -7.30
N GLU A 144 10.17 -6.56 -6.87
CA GLU A 144 11.22 -7.02 -7.77
C GLU A 144 10.79 -8.25 -8.58
N ASP A 145 10.01 -9.16 -7.99
CA ASP A 145 9.43 -10.31 -8.70
C ASP A 145 8.43 -9.88 -9.79
N TRP A 146 7.50 -8.99 -9.45
CA TRP A 146 6.51 -8.46 -10.40
C TRP A 146 7.18 -7.74 -11.58
N THR A 147 8.13 -6.85 -11.29
CA THR A 147 8.83 -6.07 -12.33
C THR A 147 9.87 -6.86 -13.10
N SER A 148 10.20 -8.08 -12.67
CA SER A 148 11.05 -9.01 -13.43
C SER A 148 10.23 -9.96 -14.31
N SER A 149 8.97 -10.19 -13.95
CA SER A 149 8.02 -11.01 -14.71
C SER A 149 7.33 -10.26 -15.86
N ASP A 150 7.32 -8.93 -15.82
CA ASP A 150 6.81 -8.04 -16.88
C ASP A 150 7.81 -7.76 -18.03
N THR A 151 8.98 -8.41 -18.05
CA THR A 151 10.02 -8.28 -19.10
C THR A 151 10.07 -9.50 -20.02
#